data_AF-A0A965DKS8-F1
#
_entry.id   AF-A0A965DKS8-F1
#
_cell.length_a   1.000
_cell.length_b   1.000
_cell.length_c   1.000
_cell.angle_alpha   90.00
_cell.angle_beta   90.00
_cell.angle_gamma   90.00
#
_symmetry.space_group_name_H-M   'P 1'
#
loop_
_entity.id
_entity.type
_entity.pdbx_description
1 polymer ?
#
loop_
_entity_poly.entity_id
_entity_poly.type
_entity_poly.pdbx_seq_one_letter_code
_entity_poly.pdbx_strand_id
1 'polypeptide(L)'
;MFHLAAKSIKMGISFDIIMHTRKLLQYGIFNHLTDDSISVLHHMIIQSSSTDLNKKRFFQIWRKGDFSENFTHMQLLQETNFLLQQHGEKMIEENFLEESMA
;
A
#
# COMPACT_ATOMS: atom_id res chain seq x y z
N MET A 1 -20.02 -25.40 -4.17
CA MET A 1 -20.41 -24.07 -3.61
C MET A 1 -19.25 -23.29 -3.00
N PHE A 2 -18.24 -23.91 -2.38
CA PHE A 2 -17.08 -23.19 -1.79
C PHE A 2 -16.20 -22.38 -2.76
N HIS A 3 -16.16 -22.74 -4.05
CA HIS A 3 -15.30 -22.09 -5.05
C HIS A 3 -15.72 -20.65 -5.42
N LEU A 4 -17.02 -20.35 -5.37
CA LEU A 4 -17.55 -19.02 -5.71
C LEU A 4 -17.28 -17.99 -4.60
N ALA A 5 -17.44 -18.38 -3.34
CA ALA A 5 -17.18 -17.51 -2.19
C ALA A 5 -15.71 -17.09 -2.10
N ALA A 6 -14.78 -18.01 -2.31
CA ALA A 6 -13.34 -17.71 -2.31
C ALA A 6 -12.94 -16.73 -3.42
N LYS A 7 -13.59 -16.80 -4.59
CA LYS A 7 -13.32 -15.91 -5.73
C LYS A 7 -13.81 -14.48 -5.46
N SER A 8 -14.99 -14.32 -4.86
CA SER A 8 -15.49 -12.99 -4.45
C SER A 8 -14.65 -12.36 -3.34
N ILE A 9 -14.21 -13.13 -2.34
CA ILE A 9 -13.34 -12.64 -1.27
C ILE A 9 -11.96 -12.22 -1.81
N LYS A 10 -11.36 -13.02 -2.72
CA LYS A 10 -10.11 -12.66 -3.41
C LYS A 10 -10.22 -11.39 -4.25
N MET A 11 -11.39 -11.16 -4.86
CA MET A 11 -11.66 -9.98 -5.68
C MET A 11 -11.77 -8.72 -4.81
N GLY A 12 -12.47 -8.77 -3.67
CA GLY A 12 -12.55 -7.65 -2.72
C GLY A 12 -11.18 -7.26 -2.15
N ILE A 13 -10.39 -8.25 -1.71
CA ILE A 13 -9.04 -8.01 -1.18
C ILE A 13 -8.10 -7.38 -2.23
N SER A 14 -8.18 -7.84 -3.48
CA SER A 14 -7.32 -7.29 -4.54
C SER A 14 -7.71 -5.86 -4.90
N PHE A 15 -9.02 -5.55 -4.81
CA PHE A 15 -9.55 -4.22 -5.00
C PHE A 15 -9.05 -3.24 -3.91
N ASP A 16 -9.06 -3.65 -2.64
CA ASP A 16 -8.60 -2.81 -1.52
C ASP A 16 -7.13 -2.39 -1.69
N ILE A 17 -6.26 -3.32 -2.07
CA ILE A 17 -4.83 -3.02 -2.31
C ILE A 17 -4.66 -2.03 -3.47
N ILE A 18 -5.42 -2.21 -4.55
CA ILE A 18 -5.33 -1.33 -5.72
C ILE A 18 -5.84 0.08 -5.38
N MET A 19 -7.01 0.16 -4.74
CA MET A 19 -7.62 1.43 -4.34
C MET A 19 -6.73 2.18 -3.35
N HIS A 20 -6.19 1.47 -2.36
CA HIS A 20 -5.26 2.06 -1.40
C HIS A 20 -3.99 2.57 -2.09
N THR A 21 -3.42 1.79 -3.01
CA THR A 21 -2.23 2.22 -3.77
C THR A 21 -2.50 3.49 -4.59
N ARG A 22 -3.68 3.62 -5.19
CA ARG A 22 -4.09 4.85 -5.89
C ARG A 22 -4.21 6.03 -4.94
N LYS A 23 -4.74 5.81 -3.73
CA LYS A 23 -4.80 6.83 -2.68
C LYS A 23 -3.39 7.30 -2.31
N LEU A 24 -2.47 6.38 -2.02
CA LEU A 24 -1.08 6.70 -1.69
C LEU A 24 -0.39 7.53 -2.81
N LEU A 25 -0.63 7.19 -4.08
CA LEU A 25 -0.16 7.97 -5.23
C LEU A 25 -0.75 9.39 -5.26
N GLN A 26 -2.07 9.52 -5.05
CA GLN A 26 -2.76 10.81 -5.08
C GLN A 26 -2.26 11.77 -4.00
N TYR A 27 -1.93 11.24 -2.82
CA TYR A 27 -1.39 12.02 -1.71
C TYR A 27 0.12 12.21 -1.76
N GLY A 28 0.80 11.73 -2.81
CA GLY A 28 2.22 12.01 -3.00
C GLY A 28 3.16 11.23 -2.07
N ILE A 29 2.70 10.14 -1.45
CA ILE A 29 3.49 9.27 -0.56
C ILE A 29 4.74 8.70 -1.27
N PHE A 30 4.73 8.68 -2.60
CA PHE A 30 5.81 8.16 -3.43
C PHE A 30 6.55 9.25 -4.21
N ASN A 31 6.31 10.55 -3.96
CA ASN A 31 6.88 11.65 -4.76
C ASN A 31 8.40 11.74 -4.71
N HIS A 32 9.04 11.17 -3.69
CA HIS A 32 10.50 11.07 -3.58
C HIS A 32 11.08 9.88 -4.36
N LEU A 33 10.24 8.97 -4.86
CA LEU A 33 10.67 7.85 -5.70
C LEU A 33 10.94 8.32 -7.13
N THR A 34 11.74 7.55 -7.86
CA THR A 34 12.04 7.84 -9.27
C THR A 34 10.81 7.64 -10.16
N ASP A 35 10.74 8.39 -11.26
CA ASP A 35 9.68 8.26 -12.28
C ASP A 35 9.54 6.81 -12.80
N ASP A 36 10.65 6.09 -12.92
CA ASP A 36 10.66 4.67 -13.28
C ASP A 36 9.90 3.81 -12.26
N SER A 37 10.10 4.08 -10.96
CA SER A 37 9.43 3.36 -9.87
C SER A 37 7.92 3.64 -9.84
N ILE A 38 7.55 4.89 -10.10
CA ILE A 38 6.15 5.32 -10.23
C ILE A 38 5.49 4.67 -11.45
N SER A 39 6.18 4.65 -12.59
CA SER A 39 5.71 4.00 -13.82
C SER A 39 5.46 2.50 -13.61
N VAL A 40 6.38 1.81 -12.93
CA VAL A 40 6.19 0.40 -12.56
C VAL A 40 4.94 0.21 -11.68
N LEU A 41 4.70 1.09 -10.71
CA LEU A 41 3.53 1.01 -9.85
C LEU A 41 2.22 1.19 -10.64
N HIS A 42 2.18 2.14 -11.57
CA HIS A 42 1.04 2.33 -12.47
C HIS A 42 0.79 1.10 -13.36
N HIS A 43 1.84 0.53 -13.96
CA HIS A 43 1.71 -0.70 -14.76
C HIS A 43 1.17 -1.86 -13.93
N MET A 44 1.62 -2.02 -12.67
CA MET A 44 1.12 -3.04 -11.77
C MET A 44 -0.37 -2.86 -11.43
N ILE A 45 -0.83 -1.62 -11.24
CA ILE A 45 -2.25 -1.29 -11.01
C ILE A 45 -3.12 -1.62 -12.23
N ILE A 46 -2.59 -1.48 -13.45
CA ILE A 46 -3.33 -1.78 -14.68
C ILE A 46 -3.41 -3.30 -14.90
N GLN A 47 -2.27 -4.00 -14.74
CA GLN A 47 -2.16 -5.44 -14.99
C GLN A 47 -2.93 -6.30 -13.97
N SER A 48 -3.10 -5.82 -12.74
CA SER A 48 -3.79 -6.54 -11.67
C SER A 48 -5.28 -6.81 -11.92
N SER A 49 -5.88 -6.20 -12.95
CA SER A 49 -7.23 -6.52 -13.42
C SER A 49 -7.32 -7.85 -14.20
N SER A 50 -6.17 -8.40 -14.64
CA SER A 50 -6.10 -9.50 -15.60
C SER A 50 -5.54 -10.82 -15.05
N THR A 51 -4.83 -10.79 -13.91
CA THR A 51 -4.14 -11.95 -13.30
C THR A 51 -4.05 -11.82 -11.77
N ASP A 52 -3.72 -12.91 -11.07
CA ASP A 52 -3.50 -12.93 -9.62
C ASP A 52 -2.58 -11.77 -9.19
N LEU A 53 -3.13 -10.85 -8.39
CA LEU A 53 -2.43 -9.68 -7.88
C LEU A 53 -1.16 -10.10 -7.11
N ASN A 54 0.01 -9.60 -7.54
CA ASN A 54 1.26 -9.80 -6.79
C ASN A 54 1.32 -8.88 -5.56
N LYS A 55 0.58 -9.24 -4.52
CA LYS A 55 0.43 -8.47 -3.27
C LYS A 55 1.78 -8.14 -2.63
N LYS A 56 2.70 -9.10 -2.61
CA LYS A 56 4.05 -8.91 -2.03
C LYS A 56 4.78 -7.73 -2.67
N ARG A 57 4.65 -7.56 -3.99
CA ARG A 57 5.31 -6.44 -4.69
C ARG A 57 4.69 -5.09 -4.33
N PHE A 58 3.37 -5.01 -4.15
CA PHE A 58 2.72 -3.80 -3.64
C PHE A 58 3.22 -3.46 -2.24
N PHE A 59 3.25 -4.42 -1.33
CA PHE A 59 3.70 -4.20 0.05
C PHE A 59 5.17 -3.81 0.14
N GLN A 60 6.02 -4.30 -0.76
CA GLN A 60 7.41 -3.85 -0.85
C GLN A 60 7.53 -2.39 -1.28
N ILE A 61 6.65 -1.91 -2.16
CA ILE A 61 6.66 -0.52 -2.61
C ILE A 61 6.07 0.40 -1.53
N TRP A 62 4.98 -0.01 -0.87
CA TRP A 62 4.39 0.75 0.24
C TRP A 62 5.40 1.05 1.34
N ARG A 63 6.29 0.09 1.66
CA ARG A 63 7.36 0.27 2.65
C ARG A 63 8.44 1.28 2.25
N LYS A 64 8.45 1.73 1.00
CA LYS A 64 9.34 2.79 0.51
C LYS A 64 8.65 4.16 0.49
N GLY A 65 7.36 4.22 0.83
CA GLY A 65 6.61 5.46 0.93
C GLY A 65 7.13 6.34 2.06
N ASP A 66 7.03 7.66 1.88
CA ASP A 66 7.29 8.64 2.93
C ASP A 66 5.95 9.05 3.56
N PHE A 67 5.76 8.68 4.82
CA PHE A 67 4.53 8.99 5.55
C PHE A 67 4.73 10.09 6.62
N SER A 68 5.92 10.69 6.67
CA SER A 68 6.34 11.58 7.76
C SER A 68 5.93 13.05 7.57
N GLU A 69 5.52 13.43 6.35
CA GLU A 69 5.38 14.84 5.95
C GLU A 69 4.28 15.60 6.68
N ASN A 70 3.12 14.97 6.94
CA ASN A 70 1.96 15.65 7.53
C ASN A 70 0.97 14.67 8.17
N PHE A 71 -0.03 15.22 8.87
CA PHE A 71 -1.06 14.43 9.54
C PHE A 71 -1.82 13.49 8.60
N THR A 72 -2.12 13.91 7.37
CA THR A 72 -2.78 13.06 6.38
C THR A 72 -1.90 11.86 6.00
N HIS A 73 -0.59 12.05 5.88
CA HIS A 73 0.35 10.97 5.59
C HIS A 73 0.44 9.99 6.76
N MET A 74 0.42 10.47 8.01
CA MET A 74 0.34 9.60 9.19
C MET A 74 -0.95 8.78 9.22
N GLN A 75 -2.10 9.36 8.82
CA GLN A 75 -3.34 8.60 8.68
C GLN A 75 -3.23 7.52 7.60
N LEU A 76 -2.60 7.84 6.46
CA LEU A 76 -2.33 6.88 5.39
C LEU A 76 -1.40 5.76 5.84
N LEU A 77 -0.44 6.02 6.73
CA LEU A 77 0.40 4.99 7.34
C LEU A 77 -0.42 4.02 8.18
N GLN A 78 -1.35 4.52 9.00
CA GLN A 78 -2.24 3.68 9.81
C GLN A 78 -3.11 2.78 8.93
N GLU A 79 -3.71 3.33 7.87
CA GLU A 79 -4.48 2.56 6.88
C GLU A 79 -3.61 1.50 6.17
N THR A 80 -2.38 1.88 5.79
CA THR A 80 -1.40 0.97 5.17
C THR A 80 -1.06 -0.19 6.11
N ASN A 81 -0.79 0.11 7.37
CA ASN A 81 -0.46 -0.87 8.40
C ASN A 81 -1.62 -1.82 8.69
N PHE A 82 -2.85 -1.32 8.74
CA PHE A 82 -4.03 -2.16 8.85
C PHE A 82 -4.11 -3.18 7.71
N LEU A 83 -3.93 -2.74 6.46
CA LEU A 83 -3.96 -3.64 5.29
C LEU A 83 -2.80 -4.65 5.31
N LEU A 84 -1.59 -4.26 5.72
CA LEU A 84 -0.47 -5.18 5.88
C LEU A 84 -0.79 -6.28 6.90
N GLN A 85 -1.33 -5.91 8.07
CA GLN A 85 -1.70 -6.88 9.11
C GLN A 85 -2.79 -7.84 8.67
N GLN A 86 -3.82 -7.37 7.94
CA GLN A 86 -4.85 -8.24 7.33
C GLN A 86 -4.26 -9.28 6.37
N HIS A 87 -3.06 -9.04 5.86
CA HIS A 87 -2.32 -9.95 4.98
C HIS A 87 -1.17 -10.69 5.66
N GLY A 88 -1.06 -10.63 7.00
CA GLY A 88 -0.01 -11.31 7.77
C GLY A 88 1.38 -10.69 7.60
N GLU A 89 1.44 -9.44 7.11
CA GLU A 89 2.67 -8.70 6.90
C GLU A 89 3.00 -7.81 8.12
N LYS A 90 4.30 -7.57 8.34
CA LYS A 90 4.75 -6.65 9.38
C LYS A 90 4.36 -5.21 9.05
N MET A 91 4.00 -4.45 10.09
CA MET A 91 3.77 -3.00 10.00
C MET A 91 5.04 -2.26 9.56
N ILE A 92 4.84 -1.11 8.93
CA ILE A 92 5.84 -0.07 8.75
C ILE A 92 5.95 0.67 10.08
N GLU A 93 7.12 0.57 10.69
CA GLU A 93 7.52 1.38 11.85
C GLU A 93 8.14 2.66 11.30
N GLU A 94 7.48 3.80 11.50
CA GLU A 94 8.18 5.07 11.38
C GLU A 94 8.90 5.33 12.70
N ASN A 95 10.20 5.58 12.63
CA ASN A 95 10.96 6.12 13.76
C ASN A 95 10.46 7.54 13.99
N PHE A 96 9.32 7.68 14.67
CA PHE A 96 8.96 8.91 15.37
C PHE A 96 9.98 9.06 16.50
N LEU A 97 11.18 9.53 16.17
CA LEU A 97 12.14 9.93 17.19
C LEU A 97 11.43 10.92 18.09
N GLU A 98 11.34 10.56 19.38
CA GLU A 98 11.03 11.43 20.50
C GLU A 98 12.08 12.58 20.58
N GLU A 99 12.17 13.45 19.58
CA GLU A 99 12.97 14.67 19.64
C GLU A 99 12.16 15.82 20.27
N SER A 100 11.51 15.56 21.41
CA SER A 100 10.91 16.62 22.22
C SER A 100 11.29 16.59 23.70
N MET A 101 12.37 15.90 24.08
CA MET A 101 12.90 15.96 25.45
C MET A 101 14.44 15.92 25.50
N ALA A 102 15.09 16.88 24.82
CA ALA A 102 16.49 17.23 25.09
C ALA A 102 16.59 18.72 25.43
#